data_AF-A0A101INZ4-F1
#
_entry.id   AF-A0A101INZ4-F1
#
_cell.length_a   1.000
_cell.length_b   1.000
_cell.length_c   1.000
_cell.angle_alpha   90.00
_cell.angle_beta   90.00
_cell.angle_gamma   90.00
#
_symmetry.space_group_name_H-M   'P 1'
#
loop_
_entity.id
_entity.type
_entity.pdbx_description
1 polymer ?
#
loop_
_entity_poly.entity_id
_entity_poly.type
_entity_poly.pdbx_seq_one_letter_code
_entity_poly.pdbx_strand_id
1 'polypeptide(L)'
;MERGGQQYLSRVRFMADSGNEVTYLTGKIKPYYYSNSGERYTIFQEREINLNRFDASGEPLDTIEIVIEYEDALHGGDIKLYPVVYDEGSLIYPGPDPYIDVSGSSLPHEYNYYVLIGSGSTLGEYEIWLQDTTTEEWLGYYYYDDDSDPSQFIKRSVGSSELLLWDGSTFSFDARTSPIMDEWCRQGSTWDRPADVFSYYNRQYDSYVSTSYSTGSGIIYTHAYCSGSGSS
;
A
#
# COMPACT_ATOMS: atom_id res chain seq x y z
N MET A 1 16.98 -17.71 2.53
CA MET A 1 16.49 -18.38 3.75
C MET A 1 14.96 -18.31 3.65
N GLU A 2 14.26 -19.42 3.54
CA GLU A 2 12.80 -19.41 3.45
C GLU A 2 12.24 -18.76 4.72
N ARG A 3 11.49 -17.66 4.56
CA ARG A 3 10.85 -16.94 5.67
C ARG A 3 9.64 -17.76 6.13
N GLY A 4 9.87 -18.82 6.90
CA GLY A 4 8.84 -19.71 7.48
C GLY A 4 8.08 -19.09 8.66
N GLY A 5 7.87 -17.77 8.61
CA GLY A 5 7.32 -16.96 9.69
C GLY A 5 5.80 -17.03 9.80
N GLN A 6 5.26 -16.62 10.96
CA GLN A 6 3.82 -16.44 11.12
C GLN A 6 3.40 -15.08 10.55
N GLN A 7 2.41 -15.08 9.66
CA GLN A 7 1.89 -13.89 9.00
C GLN A 7 0.51 -13.52 9.58
N TYR A 8 0.28 -12.24 9.80
CA TYR A 8 -1.01 -11.69 10.23
C TYR A 8 -1.40 -10.54 9.30
N LEU A 9 -2.68 -10.47 8.93
CA LEU A 9 -3.15 -9.51 7.92
C LEU A 9 -4.51 -8.90 8.25
N SER A 10 -4.58 -7.57 8.25
CA SER A 10 -5.82 -6.81 8.31
C SER A 10 -5.98 -5.98 7.05
N ARG A 11 -7.16 -6.01 6.43
CA ARG A 11 -7.47 -5.28 5.19
C ARG A 11 -8.87 -4.69 5.22
N VAL A 12 -9.03 -3.50 4.66
CA VAL A 12 -10.33 -2.95 4.26
C VAL A 12 -10.29 -2.69 2.77
N ARG A 13 -11.28 -3.20 2.03
CA ARG A 13 -11.33 -3.10 0.57
C ARG A 13 -12.51 -2.25 0.12
N PHE A 14 -12.27 -1.38 -0.84
CA PHE A 14 -13.28 -0.60 -1.56
C PHE A 14 -13.21 -0.95 -3.03
N MET A 15 -14.35 -1.30 -3.63
CA MET A 15 -14.44 -1.76 -5.01
C MET A 15 -15.16 -0.74 -5.87
N ALA A 16 -14.63 -0.48 -7.06
CA ALA A 16 -15.29 0.35 -8.05
C ALA A 16 -16.43 -0.44 -8.74
N ASP A 17 -17.55 0.22 -8.98
CA ASP A 17 -18.68 -0.37 -9.70
C ASP A 17 -18.31 -0.81 -11.12
N SER A 18 -19.11 -1.69 -11.73
CA SER A 18 -18.80 -2.35 -13.01
C SER A 18 -18.60 -1.39 -14.19
N GLY A 19 -19.07 -0.14 -14.11
CA GLY A 19 -18.92 0.86 -15.17
C GLY A 19 -17.78 1.86 -14.96
N ASN A 20 -17.08 1.82 -13.82
CA ASN A 20 -16.00 2.74 -13.51
C ASN A 20 -14.67 2.14 -13.95
N GLU A 21 -14.00 2.83 -14.88
CA GLU A 21 -12.69 2.48 -15.43
C GLU A 21 -11.67 3.52 -14.95
N VAL A 22 -11.26 3.39 -13.70
CA VAL A 22 -10.34 4.34 -13.07
C VAL A 22 -8.92 4.11 -13.57
N THR A 23 -8.35 5.08 -14.27
CA THR A 23 -6.98 4.98 -14.81
C THR A 23 -5.97 5.78 -14.01
N TYR A 24 -6.41 6.58 -13.04
CA TYR A 24 -5.51 7.34 -12.18
C TYR A 24 -6.04 7.41 -10.76
N LEU A 25 -5.13 7.29 -9.79
CA LEU A 25 -5.40 7.47 -8.37
C LEU A 25 -4.26 8.26 -7.74
N THR A 26 -4.62 9.24 -6.91
CA THR A 26 -3.65 9.97 -6.10
C THR A 26 -4.12 10.06 -4.67
N GLY A 27 -3.15 10.15 -3.77
CA GLY A 27 -3.42 10.17 -2.36
C GLY A 27 -2.18 10.44 -1.53
N LYS A 28 -2.31 10.17 -0.24
CA LYS A 28 -1.29 10.44 0.77
C LYS A 28 -1.07 9.23 1.64
N ILE A 29 0.18 8.99 2.00
CA ILE A 29 0.57 7.98 2.98
C ILE A 29 1.41 8.64 4.06
N LYS A 30 1.02 8.45 5.32
CA LYS A 30 1.64 9.12 6.46
C LYS A 30 2.12 8.12 7.51
N PRO A 31 3.36 7.61 7.41
CA PRO A 31 3.98 6.95 8.55
C PRO A 31 3.93 7.91 9.75
N TYR A 32 3.28 7.46 10.81
CA TYR A 32 2.87 8.33 11.91
C TYR A 32 3.69 8.09 13.18
N TYR A 33 3.90 6.82 13.51
CA TYR A 33 4.60 6.42 14.73
C TYR A 33 5.24 5.06 14.52
N TYR A 34 6.42 4.91 15.11
CA TYR A 34 7.10 3.63 15.19
C TYR A 34 7.86 3.52 16.49
N SER A 35 7.69 2.40 17.18
CA SER A 35 8.52 2.02 18.31
C SER A 35 8.70 0.51 18.33
N ASN A 36 9.86 0.07 18.79
CA ASN A 36 10.21 -1.33 18.88
C ASN A 36 11.20 -1.57 20.02
N SER A 37 11.09 -2.73 20.65
CA SER A 37 12.07 -3.27 21.60
C SER A 37 12.47 -4.72 21.32
N GLY A 38 12.06 -5.28 20.17
CA GLY A 38 12.36 -6.63 19.70
C GLY A 38 13.23 -6.65 18.45
N GLU A 39 13.31 -7.80 17.79
CA GLU A 39 13.95 -7.97 16.49
C GLU A 39 13.18 -9.04 15.69
N ARG A 40 13.57 -9.23 14.42
CA ARG A 40 13.16 -10.33 13.54
C ARG A 40 11.68 -10.31 13.17
N TYR A 41 11.23 -9.18 12.70
CA TYR A 41 9.93 -9.03 12.08
C TYR A 41 10.01 -8.06 10.92
N THR A 42 8.97 -8.11 10.08
CA THR A 42 8.67 -7.07 9.11
C THR A 42 7.21 -6.67 9.28
N ILE A 43 6.94 -5.38 9.31
CA ILE A 43 5.58 -4.84 9.30
C ILE A 43 5.40 -4.09 8.00
N PHE A 44 4.29 -4.35 7.31
CA PHE A 44 3.89 -3.59 6.12
C PHE A 44 2.61 -2.83 6.42
N GLN A 45 2.57 -1.55 6.03
CA GLN A 45 1.38 -0.71 6.10
C GLN A 45 1.18 -0.04 4.76
N GLU A 46 0.09 -0.38 4.08
CA GLU A 46 0.07 -0.24 2.62
C GLU A 46 -1.25 0.37 2.14
N ARG A 47 -1.13 1.10 1.02
CA ARG A 47 -2.22 1.30 0.08
C ARG A 47 -2.04 0.27 -1.03
N GLU A 48 -2.92 -0.72 -1.12
CA GLU A 48 -2.94 -1.64 -2.26
C GLU A 48 -3.97 -1.15 -3.28
N ILE A 49 -3.60 -1.22 -4.56
CA ILE A 49 -4.36 -0.77 -5.71
C ILE A 49 -4.52 -2.01 -6.59
N ASN A 50 -5.62 -2.72 -6.39
CA ASN A 50 -5.90 -3.93 -7.15
C ASN A 50 -6.46 -3.56 -8.52
N LEU A 51 -5.86 -4.11 -9.58
CA LEU A 51 -6.24 -3.82 -10.95
C LEU A 51 -7.40 -4.72 -11.40
N ASN A 52 -7.81 -4.62 -12.67
CA ASN A 52 -9.08 -5.19 -13.15
C ASN A 52 -9.04 -6.68 -13.49
N ARG A 53 -7.87 -7.34 -13.45
CA ARG A 53 -7.75 -8.79 -13.61
C ARG A 53 -7.89 -9.50 -12.27
N PHE A 54 -8.79 -10.49 -12.21
CA PHE A 54 -9.09 -11.28 -11.01
C PHE A 54 -9.13 -12.77 -11.32
N ASP A 55 -8.72 -13.58 -10.35
CA ASP A 55 -8.87 -15.02 -10.42
C ASP A 55 -10.32 -15.47 -10.15
N ALA A 56 -10.56 -16.79 -10.23
CA ALA A 56 -11.88 -17.37 -10.01
C ALA A 56 -12.39 -17.24 -8.56
N SER A 57 -11.50 -17.00 -7.60
CA SER A 57 -11.86 -16.74 -6.19
C SER A 57 -12.22 -15.27 -5.95
N GLY A 58 -11.97 -14.42 -6.94
CA GLY A 58 -12.14 -12.98 -6.83
C GLY A 58 -10.97 -12.35 -6.08
N GLU A 59 -9.76 -12.88 -6.15
CA GLU A 59 -8.54 -12.21 -5.72
C GLU A 59 -7.82 -11.57 -6.92
N PRO A 60 -7.15 -10.41 -6.74
CA PRO A 60 -6.50 -9.73 -7.84
C PRO A 60 -5.32 -10.54 -8.37
N LEU A 61 -5.18 -10.57 -9.69
CA LEU A 61 -3.97 -11.09 -10.33
C LEU A 61 -2.86 -10.02 -10.28
N ASP A 62 -3.25 -8.75 -10.43
CA ASP A 62 -2.32 -7.63 -10.40
C ASP A 62 -2.64 -6.64 -9.31
N THR A 63 -1.61 -6.18 -8.64
CA THR A 63 -1.71 -5.17 -7.58
C THR A 63 -0.51 -4.27 -7.61
N ILE A 64 -0.75 -2.96 -7.47
CA ILE A 64 0.29 -1.99 -7.13
C ILE A 64 0.14 -1.67 -5.66
N GLU A 65 1.21 -1.78 -4.87
CA GLU A 65 1.19 -1.40 -3.46
C GLU A 65 2.11 -0.21 -3.24
N ILE A 66 1.64 0.79 -2.50
CA ILE A 66 2.48 1.82 -1.90
C ILE A 66 2.73 1.41 -0.45
N VAL A 67 3.96 1.01 -0.16
CA VAL A 67 4.35 0.30 1.05
C VAL A 67 5.12 1.23 1.98
N ILE A 68 4.70 1.30 3.24
CA ILE A 68 5.59 1.63 4.35
C ILE A 68 6.01 0.32 5.00
N GLU A 69 7.28 -0.02 4.86
CA GLU A 69 7.88 -1.18 5.51
C GLU A 69 8.63 -0.72 6.76
N TYR A 70 8.36 -1.39 7.88
CA TYR A 70 9.14 -1.29 9.10
C TYR A 70 9.88 -2.61 9.30
N GLU A 71 11.20 -2.59 9.14
CA GLU A 71 12.04 -3.77 9.29
C GLU A 71 12.99 -3.58 10.46
N ASP A 72 13.07 -4.57 11.34
CA ASP A 72 14.10 -4.61 12.38
C ASP A 72 14.73 -6.00 12.45
N ALA A 73 15.79 -6.21 11.67
CA ALA A 73 16.47 -7.49 11.60
C ALA A 73 17.34 -7.79 12.84
N LEU A 74 18.05 -6.78 13.37
CA LEU A 74 19.12 -6.93 14.38
C LEU A 74 19.35 -5.66 15.24
N HIS A 75 18.30 -4.90 15.55
CA HIS A 75 18.30 -3.61 16.24
C HIS A 75 18.81 -2.45 15.37
N GLY A 76 17.87 -1.78 14.71
CA GLY A 76 18.16 -0.60 13.87
C GLY A 76 16.93 0.08 13.29
N GLY A 77 15.83 -0.67 13.14
CA GLY A 77 14.51 -0.17 12.77
C GLY A 77 14.53 0.75 11.55
N ASP A 78 14.69 0.17 10.35
CA ASP A 78 14.60 0.95 9.11
C ASP A 78 13.13 1.11 8.71
N ILE A 79 12.77 2.33 8.31
CA ILE A 79 11.46 2.63 7.72
C ILE A 79 11.70 2.93 6.25
N LYS A 80 11.05 2.18 5.38
CA LYS A 80 11.21 2.30 3.93
C LYS A 80 9.87 2.67 3.31
N LEU A 81 9.90 3.58 2.33
CA LEU A 81 8.77 3.89 1.47
C LEU A 81 9.10 3.44 0.05
N TYR A 82 8.26 2.61 -0.56
CA TYR A 82 8.44 2.19 -1.94
C TYR A 82 7.13 1.72 -2.58
N PRO A 83 7.03 1.78 -3.91
CA PRO A 83 6.03 1.03 -4.62
C PRO A 83 6.53 -0.38 -4.98
N VAL A 84 5.60 -1.32 -5.07
CA VAL A 84 5.84 -2.67 -5.63
C VAL A 84 4.69 -3.03 -6.54
N VAL A 85 4.98 -3.75 -7.62
CA VAL A 85 3.98 -4.28 -8.55
C VAL A 85 3.98 -5.80 -8.42
N TYR A 86 2.78 -6.37 -8.29
CA TYR A 86 2.54 -7.78 -8.47
C TYR A 86 1.84 -7.96 -9.82
N ASP A 87 2.42 -8.79 -10.67
CA ASP A 87 1.85 -9.18 -11.97
C ASP A 87 1.70 -10.70 -12.00
N GLU A 88 0.45 -11.17 -12.04
CA GLU A 88 0.08 -12.58 -11.84
C GLU A 88 0.73 -13.21 -10.60
N GLY A 89 0.84 -12.43 -9.52
CA GLY A 89 1.47 -12.82 -8.26
C GLY A 89 3.01 -12.77 -8.24
N SER A 90 3.66 -12.40 -9.34
CA SER A 90 5.11 -12.18 -9.39
C SER A 90 5.47 -10.80 -8.88
N LEU A 91 6.37 -10.72 -7.92
CA LEU A 91 6.82 -9.47 -7.30
C LEU A 91 7.85 -8.73 -8.16
N ILE A 92 7.62 -7.45 -8.40
CA ILE A 92 8.42 -6.58 -9.28
C ILE A 92 8.68 -5.25 -8.57
N TYR A 93 9.94 -4.83 -8.50
CA TYR A 93 10.32 -3.49 -8.03
C TYR A 93 10.48 -2.55 -9.22
N PRO A 94 9.53 -1.63 -9.45
CA PRO A 94 9.45 -0.83 -10.68
C PRO A 94 10.42 0.38 -10.68
N GLY A 95 11.72 0.20 -10.43
CA GLY A 95 12.64 1.35 -10.41
C GLY A 95 14.11 0.99 -10.16
N PRO A 96 15.03 1.93 -10.39
CA PRO A 96 16.46 1.72 -10.16
C PRO A 96 16.79 1.68 -8.66
N ASP A 97 16.07 2.46 -7.85
CA ASP A 97 16.21 2.50 -6.39
C ASP A 97 15.07 1.70 -5.77
N PRO A 98 15.36 0.70 -4.92
CA PRO A 98 14.32 -0.21 -4.40
C PRO A 98 13.43 0.47 -3.36
N TYR A 99 13.89 1.55 -2.71
CA TYR A 99 13.11 2.28 -1.70
C TYR A 99 13.68 3.67 -1.37
N ILE A 100 12.85 4.47 -0.70
CA ILE A 100 13.18 5.74 -0.07
C ILE A 100 13.32 5.51 1.44
N ASP A 101 14.43 5.95 2.02
CA ASP A 101 14.63 5.93 3.48
C ASP A 101 13.74 6.96 4.17
N VAL A 102 12.92 6.51 5.12
CA VAL A 102 12.10 7.36 5.98
C VAL A 102 12.74 7.42 7.36
N SER A 103 13.15 8.61 7.79
CA SER A 103 13.76 8.75 9.13
C SER A 103 12.71 8.56 10.23
N GLY A 104 12.96 7.65 11.17
CA GLY A 104 12.13 7.55 12.38
C GLY A 104 12.01 8.88 13.15
N SER A 105 13.01 9.77 13.04
CA SER A 105 13.00 11.10 13.66
C SER A 105 12.16 12.15 12.92
N SER A 106 11.77 11.91 11.66
CA SER A 106 10.86 12.79 10.93
C SER A 106 9.39 12.44 11.15
N LEU A 107 9.09 11.35 11.85
CA LEU A 107 7.70 10.95 12.10
C LEU A 107 6.97 11.93 13.04
N PRO A 108 5.70 12.27 12.76
CA PRO A 108 4.92 11.80 11.62
C PRO A 108 5.26 12.58 10.33
N HIS A 109 5.48 11.87 9.21
CA HIS A 109 5.83 12.47 7.92
C HIS A 109 4.86 12.02 6.83
N GLU A 110 4.46 12.91 5.93
CA GLU A 110 3.45 12.63 4.89
C GLU A 110 4.09 12.67 3.50
N TYR A 111 3.69 11.72 2.65
CA TYR A 111 4.12 11.62 1.26
C TYR A 111 2.90 11.56 0.35
N ASN A 112 2.95 12.24 -0.80
CA ASN A 112 1.96 12.05 -1.85
C ASN A 112 2.35 10.83 -2.69
N TYR A 113 1.37 10.05 -3.13
CA TYR A 113 1.52 9.07 -4.19
C TYR A 113 0.61 9.39 -5.37
N TYR A 114 1.06 8.97 -6.54
CA TYR A 114 0.35 9.10 -7.80
C TYR A 114 0.53 7.79 -8.56
N VAL A 115 -0.57 7.21 -9.03
CA VAL A 115 -0.57 5.97 -9.80
C VAL A 115 -1.38 6.17 -11.05
N LEU A 116 -0.79 5.86 -12.20
CA LEU A 116 -1.42 5.91 -13.51
C LEU A 116 -1.36 4.50 -14.13
N ILE A 117 -2.53 4.03 -14.58
CA ILE A 117 -2.68 2.79 -15.34
C ILE A 117 -2.90 3.18 -16.80
N GLY A 118 -1.98 2.74 -17.64
CA GLY A 118 -2.01 2.94 -19.06
C GLY A 118 -3.21 2.26 -19.71
N SER A 119 -3.82 2.93 -20.69
CA SER A 119 -5.01 2.45 -21.38
C SER A 119 -5.01 2.92 -22.84
N GLY A 120 -5.67 2.17 -23.72
CA GLY A 120 -5.66 2.47 -25.15
C GLY A 120 -4.28 2.35 -25.76
N SER A 121 -3.64 3.48 -26.10
CA SER A 121 -2.33 3.49 -26.76
C SER A 121 -1.14 3.27 -25.81
N THR A 122 -1.35 3.40 -24.50
CA THR A 122 -0.34 3.14 -23.46
C THR A 122 -0.70 1.91 -22.64
N LEU A 123 -1.49 1.00 -23.21
CA LEU A 123 -1.92 -0.21 -22.52
C LEU A 123 -0.70 -1.02 -22.05
N GLY A 124 -0.67 -1.38 -20.76
CA GLY A 124 0.43 -2.11 -20.11
C GLY A 124 1.43 -1.23 -19.38
N GLU A 125 1.43 0.08 -19.65
CA GLU A 125 2.32 1.03 -18.97
C GLU A 125 1.74 1.43 -17.60
N TYR A 126 2.41 1.07 -16.51
CA TYR A 126 2.04 1.52 -15.15
C TYR A 126 3.10 2.48 -14.62
N GLU A 127 2.67 3.68 -14.25
CA GLU A 127 3.53 4.73 -13.74
C GLU A 127 3.19 5.06 -12.29
N ILE A 128 4.20 5.13 -11.43
CA ILE A 128 4.06 5.51 -10.02
C ILE A 128 5.04 6.64 -9.70
N TRP A 129 4.56 7.65 -8.97
CA TRP A 129 5.39 8.74 -8.45
C TRP A 129 5.18 8.91 -6.95
N LEU A 130 6.24 9.31 -6.27
CA LEU A 130 6.23 9.67 -4.87
C LEU A 130 6.79 11.08 -4.68
N GLN A 131 6.17 11.87 -3.80
CA GLN A 131 6.59 13.24 -3.51
C GLN A 131 6.59 13.49 -2.00
N ASP A 132 7.63 14.15 -1.51
CA ASP A 132 7.69 14.65 -0.14
C ASP A 132 6.76 15.85 0.02
N THR A 133 5.85 15.83 1.00
CA THR A 133 4.89 16.94 1.19
C THR A 133 5.50 18.16 1.89
N THR A 134 6.65 18.02 2.54
CA THR A 134 7.33 19.10 3.25
C THR A 134 8.29 19.86 2.32
N THR A 135 9.06 19.13 1.51
CA THR A 135 10.02 19.73 0.59
C THR A 135 9.46 19.96 -0.81
N GLU A 136 8.32 19.35 -1.14
CA GLU A 136 7.72 19.30 -2.48
C GLU A 136 8.60 18.57 -3.53
N GLU A 137 9.65 17.89 -3.09
CA GLU A 137 10.57 17.17 -3.97
C GLU A 137 9.97 15.85 -4.45
N TRP A 138 10.16 15.55 -5.74
CA TRP A 138 9.86 14.25 -6.32
C TRP A 138 10.93 13.26 -5.90
N LEU A 139 10.53 12.20 -5.19
CA LEU A 139 11.43 11.23 -4.58
C LEU A 139 11.72 10.06 -5.51
N GLY A 140 10.80 9.75 -6.43
CA GLY A 140 10.98 8.67 -7.38
C GLY A 140 9.95 8.70 -8.51
N TYR A 141 10.40 8.23 -9.68
CA TYR A 141 9.55 7.86 -10.81
C TYR A 141 9.78 6.39 -11.09
N TYR A 142 8.69 5.63 -11.01
CA TYR A 142 8.68 4.18 -11.09
C TYR A 142 7.82 3.78 -12.29
N TYR A 143 8.32 2.84 -13.07
CA TYR A 143 7.70 2.43 -14.33
C TYR A 143 7.73 0.90 -14.45
N TYR A 144 6.58 0.34 -14.82
CA TYR A 144 6.43 -1.07 -15.18
C TYR A 144 5.68 -1.17 -16.52
N ASP A 145 6.03 -2.18 -17.30
CA ASP A 145 5.45 -2.45 -18.63
C ASP A 145 5.04 -3.92 -18.70
N ASP A 146 3.73 -4.17 -18.71
CA ASP A 146 3.16 -5.51 -18.91
C ASP A 146 2.78 -5.71 -20.38
N ASP A 147 3.69 -6.35 -21.11
CA ASP A 147 3.54 -6.64 -22.53
C ASP A 147 2.66 -7.87 -22.83
N SER A 148 2.13 -8.57 -21.82
CA SER A 148 1.59 -9.92 -21.99
C SER A 148 0.07 -10.00 -21.86
N ASP A 149 -0.48 -9.58 -20.72
CA ASP A 149 -1.92 -9.55 -20.48
C ASP A 149 -2.31 -8.35 -19.60
N PRO A 150 -1.99 -7.12 -20.01
CA PRO A 150 -2.08 -5.97 -19.13
C PRO A 150 -3.47 -5.67 -18.59
N SER A 151 -3.51 -5.40 -17.29
CA SER A 151 -4.60 -4.66 -16.65
C SER A 151 -4.74 -3.24 -17.24
N GLN A 152 -5.96 -2.73 -17.24
CA GLN A 152 -6.35 -1.50 -17.95
C GLN A 152 -6.87 -0.40 -17.01
N PHE A 153 -7.32 -0.78 -15.81
CA PHE A 153 -7.86 0.15 -14.84
C PHE A 153 -7.81 -0.41 -13.42
N ILE A 154 -7.88 0.49 -12.45
CA ILE A 154 -7.97 0.23 -11.03
C ILE A 154 -9.39 -0.22 -10.70
N LYS A 155 -9.49 -1.35 -9.99
CA LYS A 155 -10.79 -1.89 -9.58
C LYS A 155 -11.01 -1.88 -8.07
N ARG A 156 -9.95 -1.91 -7.26
CA ARG A 156 -10.07 -1.72 -5.81
C ARG A 156 -9.00 -0.82 -5.24
N SER A 157 -9.39 -0.05 -4.23
CA SER A 157 -8.48 0.55 -3.26
C SER A 157 -8.56 -0.23 -1.95
N VAL A 158 -7.41 -0.58 -1.39
CA VAL A 158 -7.29 -1.37 -0.17
C VAL A 158 -6.37 -0.67 0.81
N GLY A 159 -6.80 -0.57 2.06
CA GLY A 159 -5.89 -0.24 3.17
C GLY A 159 -5.54 -1.50 3.92
N SER A 160 -4.25 -1.79 4.07
CA SER A 160 -3.76 -3.01 4.69
C SER A 160 -2.75 -2.74 5.81
N SER A 161 -2.68 -3.68 6.74
CA SER A 161 -1.59 -3.82 7.68
C SER A 161 -1.24 -5.28 7.78
N GLU A 162 0.04 -5.59 7.58
CA GLU A 162 0.59 -6.93 7.63
C GLU A 162 1.73 -7.00 8.65
N LEU A 163 1.86 -8.16 9.29
CA LEU A 163 2.96 -8.51 10.15
C LEU A 163 3.52 -9.87 9.73
N LEU A 164 4.82 -9.92 9.46
CA LEU A 164 5.58 -11.15 9.31
C LEU A 164 6.53 -11.30 10.49
N LEU A 165 6.26 -12.26 11.39
CA LEU A 165 7.19 -12.65 12.45
C LEU A 165 8.17 -13.67 11.90
N TRP A 166 9.45 -13.36 11.84
CA TRP A 166 10.44 -14.29 11.28
C TRP A 166 10.72 -15.46 12.21
N ASP A 167 10.57 -15.23 13.52
CA ASP A 167 10.57 -16.25 14.56
C ASP A 167 9.76 -15.80 15.80
N GLY A 168 9.83 -16.55 16.90
CA GLY A 168 9.09 -16.27 18.13
C GLY A 168 9.76 -15.27 19.10
N SER A 169 10.81 -14.56 18.69
CA SER A 169 11.66 -13.75 19.60
C SER A 169 11.19 -12.30 19.83
N THR A 170 9.99 -11.91 19.41
CA THR A 170 9.59 -10.49 19.40
C THR A 170 9.06 -10.01 20.76
N PHE A 171 9.59 -8.91 21.30
CA PHE A 171 9.26 -8.43 22.66
C PHE A 171 8.22 -7.30 22.73
N SER A 172 8.27 -6.27 21.89
CA SER A 172 7.12 -5.39 21.62
C SER A 172 7.36 -4.49 20.41
N PHE A 173 6.34 -4.28 19.58
CA PHE A 173 6.35 -3.33 18.46
C PHE A 173 5.04 -2.55 18.41
N ASP A 174 5.11 -1.34 17.85
CA ASP A 174 3.96 -0.51 17.50
C ASP A 174 4.34 0.34 16.28
N ALA A 175 3.68 0.06 15.16
CA ALA A 175 3.79 0.80 13.92
C ALA A 175 2.41 1.35 13.53
N ARG A 176 2.34 2.62 13.15
CA ARG A 176 1.11 3.32 12.76
C ARG A 176 1.35 4.11 11.48
N THR A 177 0.47 3.93 10.51
CA THR A 177 0.38 4.77 9.30
C THR A 177 -1.03 5.31 9.25
N SER A 178 -1.12 6.64 9.41
CA SER A 178 -2.38 7.30 9.67
C SER A 178 -2.33 8.79 9.32
N PRO A 179 -3.13 9.26 8.36
CA PRO A 179 -3.96 8.46 7.45
C PRO A 179 -3.15 7.85 6.29
N ILE A 180 -3.69 6.79 5.71
CA ILE A 180 -3.51 6.47 4.28
C ILE A 180 -4.78 6.96 3.59
N MET A 181 -4.66 7.79 2.55
CA MET A 181 -5.77 8.59 2.03
C MET A 181 -5.80 8.56 0.51
N ASP A 182 -6.93 8.21 -0.10
CA ASP A 182 -7.15 8.48 -1.53
C ASP A 182 -7.85 9.84 -1.71
N GLU A 183 -7.24 10.78 -2.42
CA GLU A 183 -7.76 12.15 -2.56
C GLU A 183 -8.59 12.36 -3.83
N TRP A 184 -8.13 11.80 -4.95
CA TRP A 184 -8.76 11.94 -6.26
C TRP A 184 -8.53 10.70 -7.12
N CYS A 185 -9.54 10.35 -7.92
CA CYS A 185 -9.40 9.37 -8.99
C CYS A 185 -9.86 9.96 -10.32
N ARG A 186 -9.36 9.40 -11.43
CA ARG A 186 -9.75 9.82 -12.78
C ARG A 186 -10.22 8.63 -13.61
N GLN A 187 -11.30 8.84 -14.36
CA GLN A 187 -11.80 7.94 -15.39
C GLN A 187 -12.02 8.74 -16.68
N GLY A 188 -11.27 8.42 -17.73
CA GLY A 188 -11.19 9.26 -18.93
C GLY A 188 -10.77 10.70 -18.60
N SER A 189 -11.63 11.68 -18.89
CA SER A 189 -11.41 13.10 -18.56
C SER A 189 -12.08 13.58 -17.28
N THR A 190 -12.79 12.69 -16.57
CA THR A 190 -13.54 13.05 -15.37
C THR A 190 -12.71 12.79 -14.12
N TRP A 191 -12.64 13.80 -13.25
CA TRP A 191 -12.06 13.70 -11.91
C TRP A 191 -13.17 13.53 -10.89
N ASP A 192 -13.05 12.48 -10.09
CA ASP A 192 -14.05 12.11 -9.09
C ASP A 192 -13.38 11.96 -7.71
N ARG A 193 -14.20 12.04 -6.67
CA ARG A 193 -13.77 11.69 -5.32
C ARG A 193 -13.77 10.17 -5.15
N PRO A 194 -12.77 9.56 -4.51
CA PRO A 194 -12.70 8.11 -4.40
C PRO A 194 -13.93 7.46 -3.77
N ALA A 195 -14.57 8.08 -2.77
CA ALA A 195 -15.78 7.49 -2.17
C ALA A 195 -17.04 7.58 -3.07
N ASP A 196 -17.02 8.37 -4.14
CA ASP A 196 -18.08 8.41 -5.14
C ASP A 196 -17.92 7.29 -6.20
N VAL A 197 -16.72 6.72 -6.29
CA VAL A 197 -16.34 5.72 -7.30
C VAL A 197 -16.18 4.33 -6.71
N PHE A 198 -15.58 4.25 -5.52
CA PHE A 198 -15.30 3.02 -4.80
C PHE A 198 -16.21 2.89 -3.58
N SER A 199 -16.96 1.79 -3.52
CA SER A 199 -17.83 1.44 -2.40
C SER A 199 -17.18 0.41 -1.50
N TYR A 200 -17.49 0.43 -0.20
CA TYR A 200 -17.05 -0.61 0.73
C TYR A 200 -17.40 -2.00 0.18
N TYR A 201 -16.42 -2.89 0.12
CA TYR A 201 -16.58 -4.24 -0.42
C TYR A 201 -16.48 -5.29 0.68
N ASN A 202 -15.32 -5.36 1.36
CA ASN A 202 -15.10 -6.33 2.42
C ASN A 202 -14.04 -5.86 3.42
N ARG A 203 -13.88 -6.64 4.48
CA ARG A 203 -12.86 -6.46 5.50
C ARG A 203 -12.31 -7.80 5.97
N GLN A 204 -11.02 -7.84 6.28
CA GLN A 204 -10.31 -8.95 6.88
C GLN A 204 -9.60 -8.45 8.14
N TYR A 205 -9.59 -9.25 9.19
CA TYR A 205 -8.91 -8.94 10.43
C TYR A 205 -8.08 -10.12 10.88
N ASP A 206 -7.02 -9.81 11.61
CA ASP A 206 -6.23 -10.78 12.32
C ASP A 206 -5.74 -10.18 13.65
N SER A 207 -5.08 -10.99 14.47
CA SER A 207 -4.43 -10.53 15.69
C SER A 207 -3.23 -9.63 15.35
N TYR A 208 -2.89 -8.73 16.26
CA TYR A 208 -1.76 -7.78 16.17
C TYR A 208 -1.84 -6.70 15.09
N VAL A 209 -2.58 -6.94 14.01
CA VAL A 209 -2.82 -5.95 12.95
C VAL A 209 -4.26 -5.44 13.00
N SER A 210 -4.46 -4.19 12.63
CA SER A 210 -5.80 -3.62 12.51
C SER A 210 -5.87 -2.58 11.41
N THR A 211 -7.01 -2.56 10.73
CA THR A 211 -7.38 -1.52 9.79
C THR A 211 -8.74 -0.92 10.14
N SER A 212 -8.84 0.40 10.06
CA SER A 212 -10.10 1.13 10.21
C SER A 212 -10.23 2.15 9.10
N TYR A 213 -11.45 2.61 8.82
CA TYR A 213 -11.68 3.53 7.70
C TYR A 213 -12.78 4.55 7.97
N SER A 214 -12.76 5.64 7.20
CA SER A 214 -13.83 6.62 7.09
C SER A 214 -13.89 7.13 5.66
N THR A 215 -15.11 7.30 5.13
CA THR A 215 -15.36 7.86 3.79
C THR A 215 -15.86 9.31 3.83
N GLY A 216 -15.67 9.98 4.98
CA GLY A 216 -16.07 11.38 5.15
C GLY A 216 -15.50 12.27 4.05
N SER A 217 -16.20 13.37 3.73
CA SER A 217 -15.79 14.35 2.70
C SER A 217 -15.58 13.80 1.27
N GLY A 218 -15.96 12.55 0.98
CA GLY A 218 -15.73 11.91 -0.32
C GLY A 218 -14.35 11.24 -0.44
N ILE A 219 -13.53 11.32 0.61
CA ILE A 219 -12.17 10.80 0.63
C ILE A 219 -12.17 9.47 1.38
N ILE A 220 -11.37 8.51 0.92
CA ILE A 220 -11.19 7.24 1.61
C ILE A 220 -9.99 7.36 2.53
N TYR A 221 -10.24 7.40 3.83
CA TYR A 221 -9.22 7.33 4.87
C TYR A 221 -9.13 5.89 5.36
N THR A 222 -7.92 5.35 5.41
CA THR A 222 -7.63 4.11 6.12
C THR A 222 -6.53 4.34 7.14
N HIS A 223 -6.69 3.76 8.32
CA HIS A 223 -5.65 3.70 9.34
C HIS A 223 -5.12 2.27 9.34
N ALA A 224 -3.81 2.11 9.20
CA ALA A 224 -3.13 0.84 9.32
C ALA A 224 -2.29 0.84 10.59
N TYR A 225 -2.40 -0.23 11.36
CA TYR A 225 -1.77 -0.35 12.65
C TYR A 225 -1.33 -1.78 12.90
N CYS A 226 -0.12 -1.94 13.39
CA CYS A 226 0.42 -3.21 13.84
C CYS A 226 1.03 -3.03 15.22
N SER A 227 0.58 -3.80 16.21
CA SER A 227 1.18 -3.85 17.53
C SER A 227 1.11 -5.22 18.15
N GLY A 228 2.12 -5.58 18.92
CA GLY A 228 2.13 -6.80 19.68
C GLY A 228 3.21 -6.81 20.73
N SER A 229 3.13 -7.79 21.62
CA SER A 229 4.15 -8.13 22.61
C SER A 229 4.24 -9.64 22.69
N GLY A 230 5.43 -10.22 22.52
CA GLY A 230 5.64 -11.64 22.73
C GLY A 230 5.87 -11.97 24.21
N SER A 231 5.58 -13.21 24.57
CA SER A 231 5.95 -13.79 25.87
C SER A 231 7.23 -14.60 25.75
N SER A 232 8.23 -14.28 26.58
CA SER A 232 9.46 -15.05 26.77
C SER A 232 9.20 -16.47 27.30
#